data_AF-A0A5C8IGS3-F1
#
_entry.id   AF-A0A5C8IGS3-F1
#
_cell.length_a   1.000
_cell.length_b   1.000
_cell.length_c   1.000
_cell.angle_alpha   90.00
_cell.angle_beta   90.00
_cell.angle_gamma   90.00
#
_symmetry.space_group_name_H-M   'P 1'
#
loop_
_entity.id
_entity.type
_entity.pdbx_description
1 polymer ?
#
loop_
_entity_poly.entity_id
_entity_poly.type
_entity_poly.pdbx_seq_one_letter_code
_entity_poly.pdbx_strand_id
1 'polypeptide(L)'
;MRLEAMEFIRRFSLHILPRGFVRIRHYGILSGTSKATAIPAIKEQLPEEKNRKVKRRELEEYNPLLCPCCRKETMVTLQVLPKRGPPQG
;
A
#
# COMPACT_ATOMS: atom_id res chain seq x y z
N MET A 1 16.57 8.07 20.52
CA MET A 1 17.42 9.20 20.09
C MET A 1 16.63 10.48 20.30
N ARG A 2 17.04 11.37 21.22
CA ARG A 2 16.43 12.70 21.37
C ARG A 2 17.12 13.65 20.40
N LEU A 3 16.35 14.33 19.55
CA LEU A 3 16.86 15.34 18.63
C LEU A 3 16.67 16.72 19.26
N GLU A 4 17.59 17.62 18.98
CA GLU A 4 17.41 19.04 19.29
C GLU A 4 16.21 19.59 18.51
N ALA A 5 15.51 20.58 19.08
CA ALA A 5 14.27 21.12 18.51
C ALA A 5 14.44 21.58 17.05
N MET A 6 15.56 22.23 16.73
CA MET A 6 15.84 22.72 15.38
C MET A 6 16.07 21.59 14.38
N GLU A 7 16.76 20.53 14.78
CA GLU A 7 17.00 19.37 13.91
C GLU A 7 15.72 18.57 13.67
N PHE A 8 14.82 18.52 14.67
CA PHE A 8 13.48 17.95 14.48
C PHE A 8 12.68 18.76 13.44
N ILE A 9 12.61 20.09 13.59
CA ILE A 9 11.86 20.95 12.66
C ILE A 9 12.42 20.83 11.24
N ARG A 10 13.76 20.81 11.10
CA ARG A 10 14.41 20.63 9.80
C ARG A 10 14.02 19.31 9.13
N ARG A 11 14.10 18.19 9.85
CA ARG A 11 13.71 16.87 9.30
C ARG A 11 12.22 16.78 9.01
N PHE A 12 11.38 17.32 9.88
CA PHE A 12 9.93 17.34 9.70
C PHE A 12 9.54 18.14 8.45
N SER A 13 10.18 19.28 8.23
CA SER A 13 9.92 20.13 7.06
C SER A 13 10.24 19.44 5.73
N LEU A 14 11.24 18.53 5.70
CA LEU A 14 11.55 17.73 4.51
C LEU A 14 10.43 16.73 4.14
N HIS A 15 9.50 16.46 5.05
CA HIS A 15 8.33 15.60 4.80
C HIS A 15 7.09 16.38 4.37
N ILE A 16 7.10 17.71 4.46
CA ILE A 16 6.01 18.57 4.01
C ILE A 16 6.17 18.78 2.52
N LEU A 17 5.22 18.25 1.75
CA LEU A 17 5.27 18.32 0.31
C LEU A 17 4.72 19.67 -0.18
N PRO A 18 5.46 20.45 -0.99
CA PRO A 18 4.97 21.72 -1.51
C PRO A 18 3.75 21.52 -2.42
N ARG A 19 2.91 22.55 -2.51
CA ARG A 19 1.72 22.53 -3.35
C ARG A 19 2.10 22.26 -4.81
N GLY A 20 1.42 21.31 -5.46
CA GLY A 20 1.67 20.91 -6.84
C GLY A 20 2.65 19.74 -7.01
N PHE A 21 3.32 19.30 -5.94
CA PHE A 21 4.15 18.10 -5.99
C PHE A 21 3.33 16.86 -5.62
N VAL A 22 3.61 15.74 -6.30
CA VAL A 22 2.98 14.45 -6.02
C VAL A 22 3.75 13.71 -4.94
N ARG A 23 3.04 13.21 -3.92
CA ARG A 23 3.67 12.47 -2.82
C ARG A 23 4.19 11.14 -3.35
N ILE A 24 5.51 10.97 -3.35
CA ILE A 24 6.13 9.68 -3.66
C ILE A 24 5.83 8.73 -2.50
N ARG A 25 4.94 7.75 -2.73
CA ARG A 25 4.52 6.79 -1.71
C ARG A 25 5.65 5.83 -1.32
N HIS A 26 6.54 5.55 -2.27
CA HIS A 26 7.62 4.60 -2.14
C HIS A 26 8.90 5.17 -2.75
N TYR A 27 9.88 5.49 -1.91
CA TYR A 27 11.22 5.93 -2.28
C TYR A 27 12.27 5.08 -1.56
N GLY A 28 13.54 5.18 -1.98
CA GLY A 28 14.61 4.36 -1.40
C GLY A 28 14.33 2.87 -1.61
N ILE A 29 14.68 2.02 -0.64
CA ILE A 29 14.57 0.55 -0.70
C ILE A 29 13.18 0.01 -1.09
N LEU A 30 12.09 0.74 -0.81
CA LEU A 30 10.72 0.34 -1.15
C LEU A 30 10.26 0.82 -2.53
N SER A 31 11.07 1.62 -3.23
CA SER A 31 10.75 2.11 -4.58
C SER A 31 10.59 0.96 -5.57
N GLY A 32 9.75 1.13 -6.60
CA GLY A 32 9.47 0.06 -7.57
C GLY A 32 10.73 -0.52 -8.23
N THR A 33 11.73 0.33 -8.50
CA THR A 33 12.99 -0.07 -9.14
C THR A 33 13.95 -0.78 -8.20
N SER A 34 14.06 -0.35 -6.95
CA SER A 34 14.98 -0.96 -5.98
C SER A 34 14.37 -2.14 -5.22
N LYS A 35 13.05 -2.26 -5.21
CA LYS A 35 12.34 -3.25 -4.39
C LYS A 35 12.75 -4.68 -4.73
N ALA A 36 13.01 -4.97 -6.01
CA ALA A 36 13.43 -6.29 -6.47
C ALA A 36 14.78 -6.72 -5.87
N THR A 37 15.72 -5.79 -5.70
CA THR A 37 17.07 -6.06 -5.18
C THR A 37 17.19 -5.83 -3.67
N ALA A 38 16.49 -4.83 -3.13
CA ALA A 38 16.55 -4.47 -1.72
C ALA A 38 15.79 -5.44 -0.81
N ILE A 39 14.64 -5.97 -1.24
CA ILE A 39 13.84 -6.89 -0.40
C ILE A 39 14.62 -8.16 -0.02
N PRO A 40 15.30 -8.87 -0.94
CA PRO A 40 16.11 -10.04 -0.59
C PRO A 40 17.18 -9.72 0.46
N ALA A 41 17.96 -8.66 0.24
CA ALA A 41 19.02 -8.24 1.17
C ALA A 41 18.47 -7.91 2.57
N ILE A 42 17.32 -7.24 2.64
CA ILE A 42 16.66 -6.93 3.93
C ILE A 42 16.21 -8.23 4.63
N LYS A 43 15.70 -9.22 3.89
CA LYS A 43 15.27 -10.50 4.46
C LYS A 43 16.44 -11.30 5.04
N GLU A 44 17.62 -11.24 4.42
CA GLU A 44 18.84 -11.90 4.93
C GLU A 44 19.35 -11.24 6.22
N GLN A 45 19.17 -9.94 6.36
CA GLN A 45 19.60 -9.17 7.53
C GLN A 45 18.59 -9.21 8.68
N LEU A 46 17.33 -9.54 8.40
CA LEU A 46 16.30 -9.67 9.41
C LEU A 46 16.53 -10.97 10.20
N PRO A 47 16.37 -10.96 11.53
CA PRO A 47 16.32 -12.18 12.31
C PRO A 47 15.19 -13.06 11.75
N GLU A 48 15.35 -14.39 11.79
CA GLU A 48 14.27 -15.30 11.42
C GLU A 48 13.05 -15.04 12.33
N GLU A 49 12.10 -14.26 11.84
CA GLU A 49 10.77 -14.24 12.41
C GLU A 49 10.18 -15.63 12.14
N LYS A 50 10.10 -16.45 13.20
CA LYS A 50 9.31 -17.68 13.19
C LYS A 50 7.99 -17.35 12.54
N ASN A 51 7.81 -17.87 11.33
CA ASN A 51 6.72 -17.60 10.41
C ASN A 51 5.41 -17.72 11.20
N ARG A 52 4.94 -16.61 11.78
CA ARG A 52 3.68 -16.59 12.51
C ARG A 52 2.70 -16.82 11.39
N LYS A 53 2.15 -18.03 11.31
CA LYS A 53 1.07 -18.37 10.41
C LYS A 53 -0.07 -17.40 10.75
N VAL A 54 -0.06 -16.25 10.09
CA VAL A 54 -1.17 -15.30 10.18
C VAL A 54 -2.32 -16.09 9.59
N LYS A 55 -3.31 -16.41 10.42
CA LYS A 55 -4.54 -17.05 9.95
C LYS A 55 -5.01 -16.21 8.78
N ARG A 56 -5.01 -16.80 7.58
CA ARG A 56 -5.52 -16.14 6.39
C ARG A 56 -6.96 -15.80 6.73
N ARG A 57 -7.30 -14.51 6.79
CA ARG A 57 -8.68 -14.09 7.02
C ARG A 57 -9.48 -14.68 5.87
N GLU A 58 -10.46 -15.51 6.18
CA GLU A 58 -11.50 -15.87 5.23
C GLU A 58 -12.18 -14.55 4.87
N LEU A 59 -12.00 -14.14 3.62
CA LEU A 59 -12.68 -12.96 3.11
C LEU A 59 -14.13 -13.38 2.90
N GLU A 60 -15.06 -12.65 3.49
CA GLU A 60 -16.47 -12.78 3.14
C GLU A 60 -16.63 -12.58 1.63
N GLU A 61 -17.45 -13.42 1.01
CA GLU A 61 -17.71 -13.33 -0.42
C GLU A 61 -18.48 -12.04 -0.70
N TYR A 62 -17.83 -11.10 -1.38
CA TYR A 62 -18.43 -9.81 -1.70
C TYR A 62 -19.47 -9.97 -2.81
N ASN A 63 -20.74 -9.77 -2.47
CA ASN A 63 -21.84 -9.73 -3.43
C ASN A 63 -22.17 -8.27 -3.83
N PRO A 64 -21.80 -7.82 -5.05
CA PRO A 64 -22.06 -6.46 -5.51
C PRO A 64 -23.54 -6.16 -5.80
N LEU A 65 -24.41 -7.17 -5.78
CA LEU A 65 -25.84 -7.02 -6.09
C LEU A 65 -26.66 -6.56 -4.88
N LEU A 66 -26.07 -6.56 -3.68
CA LEU A 66 -26.72 -6.12 -2.45
C LEU A 66 -26.79 -4.59 -2.38
N CYS A 67 -28.00 -4.07 -2.17
CA CYS A 67 -28.19 -2.64 -1.91
C CYS A 67 -27.66 -2.28 -0.51
N PRO A 68 -26.79 -1.26 -0.37
CA PRO A 68 -26.22 -0.87 0.92
C PRO A 68 -27.26 -0.34 1.92
N CYS A 69 -28.42 0.11 1.44
CA CYS A 69 -29.49 0.63 2.29
C CYS A 69 -30.40 -0.48 2.84
N CYS A 70 -30.84 -1.42 2.00
CA CYS A 70 -31.85 -2.41 2.37
C CYS A 70 -31.34 -3.87 2.42
N ARG A 71 -30.10 -4.12 1.98
CA ARG A 71 -29.44 -5.44 1.89
C ARG A 71 -30.21 -6.48 1.07
N LYS A 72 -31.11 -6.05 0.20
CA LYS A 72 -31.78 -6.90 -0.78
C LYS A 72 -30.99 -6.88 -2.08
N GLU A 73 -31.02 -7.98 -2.81
CA GLU A 73 -30.41 -8.14 -4.13
C GLU A 73 -31.22 -7.37 -5.18
N THR A 74 -30.97 -6.06 -5.26
CA THR A 74 -31.74 -5.12 -6.10
C THR A 74 -30.84 -4.28 -6.99
N MET A 75 -29.52 -4.33 -6.80
CA MET A 75 -28.56 -3.64 -7.65
C MET A 75 -28.37 -4.43 -8.96
N VAL A 76 -28.12 -3.71 -10.06
CA VAL A 76 -27.88 -4.29 -11.38
C VAL A 76 -26.54 -3.82 -11.93
N THR A 77 -25.82 -4.71 -12.61
CA THR A 77 -24.55 -4.37 -13.25
C THR A 77 -24.81 -3.61 -14.55
N LEU A 78 -24.45 -2.34 -14.60
CA LEU A 78 -24.57 -1.51 -15.81
C LEU A 78 -23.41 -1.73 -16.79
N GLN A 79 -22.20 -1.88 -16.27
CA GLN A 79 -20.99 -2.06 -17.09
C GLN A 79 -19.91 -2.79 -16.30
N VAL A 80 -19.22 -3.73 -16.96
CA VAL A 80 -17.97 -4.33 -16.46
C VAL A 80 -16.82 -3.62 -17.14
N LEU A 81 -15.99 -2.92 -16.36
CA LEU A 81 -14.78 -2.30 -16.88
C LEU A 81 -13.74 -3.40 -17.16
N PRO A 82 -13.04 -3.36 -18.31
CA PRO A 82 -11.97 -4.31 -18.59
C PRO A 82 -10.87 -4.16 -17.53
N LYS A 83 -10.26 -5.28 -17.14
CA LYS A 83 -9.08 -5.26 -16.27
C LYS A 83 -7.98 -4.48 -17.00
N ARG A 84 -7.54 -3.36 -16.43
CA ARG A 84 -6.31 -2.70 -16.86
C ARG A 84 -5.14 -3.61 -16.48
N GLY A 85 -4.68 -4.40 -17.44
CA GLY A 85 -3.40 -5.11 -17.33
C GLY A 85 -2.23 -4.12 -17.39
N PRO A 86 -1.02 -4.53 -17.01
CA PRO A 86 0.18 -3.76 -17.32
C PRO A 86 0.22 -3.46 -18.84
N PRO A 87 0.75 -2.30 -19.26
CA PRO A 87 0.91 -2.00 -20.69
C PRO A 87 1.65 -3.15 -21.37
N GLN A 88 1.23 -3.47 -22.60
CA GLN A 88 1.94 -4.45 -23.43
C GLN A 88 3.32 -3.86 -23.71
N GLY A 89 4.33 -4.44 -23.06
CA GLY A 89 5.74 -4.08 -23.28
C GLY A 89 6.21 -4.51 -24.65
#